data_AF-A0A953KZ02-F1
#
_entry.id   AF-A0A953KZ02-F1
#
_cell.length_a   1.000
_cell.length_b   1.000
_cell.length_c   1.000
_cell.angle_alpha   90.00
_cell.angle_beta   90.00
_cell.angle_gamma   90.00
#
_symmetry.space_group_name_H-M   'P 1'
#
loop_
_entity.id
_entity.type
_entity.pdbx_description
1 polymer ?
#
loop_
_entity_poly.entity_id
_entity_poly.type
_entity_poly.pdbx_seq_one_letter_code
_entity_poly.pdbx_strand_id
1 'polypeptide(L)'
;MTFLFSQQIQDEKGRVVATIGPLETDLEGHIVRKISESLAFSALFLRVVLQEAITNKGLSKTDIIKLLEQTPIIFNERLIIIDRALTAYFENDFFVFIHLVIPQIEESIRNIIELSGGNVLKASRNGGFHLKTFDEILRDDLIKNILGEDFSDYFRILFTDQRGWNLRNSVCHGMANVEIFNQQTADRLLHALLCLGLIKNKKE
;
A
#
# COMPACT_ATOMS: atom_id res chain seq x y z
N MET A 1 14.34 22.94 15.68
CA MET A 1 13.19 23.86 15.79
C MET A 1 11.91 23.28 15.17
N THR A 2 12.00 22.54 14.06
CA THR A 2 10.84 21.98 13.31
C THR A 2 9.93 21.04 14.10
N PHE A 3 10.44 20.37 15.14
CA PHE A 3 9.69 19.43 15.98
C PHE A 3 8.89 20.09 17.13
N LEU A 4 9.14 21.38 17.40
CA LEU A 4 8.53 22.12 18.51
C LEU A 4 7.20 22.79 18.13
N PHE A 5 6.89 22.86 16.83
CA PHE A 5 5.71 23.52 16.30
C PHE A 5 4.92 22.56 15.42
N SER A 6 3.61 22.78 15.37
CA SER A 6 2.74 22.03 14.48
C SER A 6 3.10 22.27 13.02
N GLN A 7 3.14 21.21 12.23
CA GLN A 7 3.36 21.24 10.79
C GLN A 7 2.06 20.91 10.08
N GLN A 8 1.73 21.67 9.03
CA GLN A 8 0.57 21.41 8.19
C GLN A 8 1.01 20.84 6.86
N ILE A 9 0.34 19.78 6.42
CA ILE A 9 0.49 19.22 5.08
C ILE A 9 -0.70 19.74 4.27
N GLN A 10 -0.40 20.35 3.14
CA GLN A 10 -1.40 20.92 2.25
C GLN A 10 -1.44 20.15 0.93
N ASP A 11 -2.62 20.10 0.33
CA ASP A 11 -2.76 19.67 -1.06
C ASP A 11 -2.41 20.81 -2.03
N GLU A 12 -2.51 20.53 -3.33
CA GLU A 12 -2.22 21.49 -4.41
C GLU A 12 -3.16 22.70 -4.44
N LYS A 13 -4.32 22.59 -3.78
CA LYS A 13 -5.29 23.68 -3.65
C LYS A 13 -5.07 24.48 -2.36
N GLY A 14 -3.99 24.21 -1.63
CA GLY A 14 -3.67 24.86 -0.35
C GLY A 14 -4.55 24.41 0.82
N ARG A 15 -5.33 23.33 0.65
CA ARG A 15 -6.19 22.81 1.73
C ARG A 15 -5.36 21.97 2.67
N VAL A 16 -5.48 22.19 3.96
CA VAL A 16 -4.81 21.37 4.97
C VAL A 16 -5.42 19.97 4.95
N VAL A 17 -4.62 18.97 4.55
CA VAL A 17 -5.02 17.56 4.51
C VAL A 17 -4.56 16.78 5.72
N ALA A 18 -3.51 17.24 6.41
CA ALA A 18 -3.08 16.67 7.68
C ALA A 18 -2.34 17.72 8.53
N THR A 19 -2.36 17.52 9.84
CA THR A 19 -1.56 18.31 10.79
C THR A 19 -0.74 17.36 11.64
N ILE A 20 0.54 17.65 11.80
CA ILE A 20 1.44 16.97 12.73
C ILE A 20 1.67 17.92 13.89
N GLY A 21 1.33 17.51 15.11
CA GLY A 21 1.49 18.34 16.30
C GLY A 21 2.96 18.49 16.74
N PRO A 22 3.22 19.24 17.82
CA PRO A 22 4.51 19.23 18.49
C PRO A 22 4.90 17.81 18.93
N LEU A 23 6.20 17.50 18.91
CA LEU A 23 6.72 16.16 19.18
C LEU A 23 6.29 15.58 20.53
N GLU A 24 6.16 16.43 21.56
CA GLU A 24 5.71 16.03 22.90
C GLU A 24 4.28 15.48 22.92
N THR A 25 3.46 15.87 21.94
CA THR A 25 2.02 15.55 21.86
C THR A 25 1.65 14.66 20.68
N ASP A 26 2.51 14.54 19.67
CA ASP A 26 2.23 13.79 18.44
C ASP A 26 3.47 13.06 17.90
N LEU A 27 4.03 12.18 18.74
CA LEU A 27 5.17 11.33 18.35
C LEU A 27 4.84 10.48 17.12
N GLU A 28 3.65 9.89 17.07
CA GLU A 28 3.16 9.08 15.96
C GLU A 28 3.18 9.83 14.62
N GLY A 29 2.74 11.08 14.58
CA GLY A 29 2.77 11.89 13.37
C GLY A 29 4.19 12.13 12.85
N HIS A 30 5.14 12.37 13.76
CA HIS A 30 6.55 12.52 13.40
C HIS A 30 7.16 11.19 12.91
N ILE A 31 6.82 10.06 13.54
CA ILE A 31 7.28 8.73 13.10
C ILE A 31 6.78 8.43 11.69
N VAL A 32 5.46 8.57 11.46
CA VAL A 32 4.86 8.36 10.14
C VAL A 32 5.53 9.23 9.09
N ARG A 33 5.70 10.53 9.38
CA ARG A 33 6.34 11.47 8.46
C ARG A 33 7.78 11.08 8.15
N LYS A 34 8.54 10.69 9.17
CA LYS A 34 9.94 10.30 9.01
C LYS A 34 10.10 9.01 8.21
N ILE A 35 9.24 8.01 8.45
CA ILE A 35 9.20 6.78 7.67
C ILE A 35 8.83 7.10 6.21
N SER A 36 7.83 7.95 5.98
CA SER A 36 7.43 8.38 4.64
C SER A 36 8.58 9.00 3.84
N GLU A 37 9.38 9.88 4.47
CA GLU A 37 10.58 10.46 3.87
C GLU A 37 11.67 9.41 3.62
N SER A 38 11.85 8.47 4.56
CA SER A 38 12.79 7.35 4.40
C SER A 38 12.40 6.43 3.23
N LEU A 39 11.10 6.17 3.03
CA LEU A 39 10.60 5.38 1.90
C LEU A 39 10.90 6.05 0.56
N ALA A 40 10.83 7.39 0.50
CA ALA A 40 11.17 8.15 -0.69
C ALA A 40 12.69 8.14 -0.93
N PHE A 41 13.50 8.34 0.11
CA PHE A 41 14.95 8.28 0.00
C PHE A 41 15.45 6.89 -0.43
N SER A 42 14.85 5.83 0.13
CA SER A 42 15.22 4.45 -0.19
C SER A 42 14.71 3.96 -1.55
N ALA A 43 13.89 4.75 -2.25
CA ALA A 43 13.35 4.38 -3.56
C ALA A 43 14.46 4.13 -4.59
N LEU A 44 15.56 4.86 -4.53
CA LEU A 44 16.71 4.65 -5.43
C LEU A 44 17.30 3.25 -5.26
N PHE A 45 17.49 2.79 -4.02
CA PHE A 45 18.04 1.47 -3.74
C PHE A 45 17.06 0.37 -4.17
N LEU A 46 15.76 0.56 -3.89
CA LEU A 46 14.73 -0.37 -4.36
C LEU A 46 14.76 -0.48 -5.89
N ARG A 47 14.86 0.64 -6.60
CA ARG A 47 14.95 0.68 -8.06
C ARG A 47 16.12 -0.15 -8.56
N VAL A 48 17.32 0.06 -8.00
CA VAL A 48 18.53 -0.67 -8.40
C VAL A 48 18.34 -2.18 -8.19
N VAL A 49 17.76 -2.60 -7.07
CA VAL A 49 17.52 -4.03 -6.78
C VAL A 49 16.51 -4.63 -7.75
N LEU A 50 15.39 -3.95 -8.01
CA LEU A 50 14.37 -4.43 -8.94
C LEU A 50 14.90 -4.48 -10.38
N GLN A 51 15.67 -3.48 -10.80
CA GLN A 51 16.27 -3.46 -12.12
C GLN A 51 17.29 -4.59 -12.30
N GLU A 52 18.15 -4.84 -11.31
CA GLU A 52 19.08 -5.97 -11.31
C GLU A 52 18.32 -7.31 -11.39
N ALA A 53 17.25 -7.45 -10.60
CA ALA A 53 16.41 -8.64 -10.61
C ALA A 53 15.78 -8.90 -11.98
N ILE A 54 15.24 -7.86 -12.63
CA ILE A 54 14.57 -7.97 -13.93
C ILE A 54 15.59 -8.18 -15.06
N THR A 55 16.63 -7.35 -15.14
CA THR A 55 17.55 -7.35 -16.29
C THR A 55 18.58 -8.48 -16.22
N ASN A 56 19.16 -8.74 -15.05
CA ASN A 56 20.30 -9.64 -14.92
C ASN A 56 19.94 -10.99 -14.26
N LYS A 57 18.93 -11.02 -13.39
CA LYS A 57 18.43 -12.27 -12.77
C LYS A 57 17.23 -12.87 -13.49
N GLY A 58 16.68 -12.17 -14.49
CA GLY A 58 15.60 -12.67 -15.34
C GLY A 58 14.23 -12.73 -14.66
N LEU A 59 13.99 -11.94 -13.59
CA LEU A 59 12.68 -11.84 -12.96
C LEU A 59 11.65 -11.35 -13.99
N SER A 60 10.74 -12.22 -14.39
CA SER A 60 9.71 -11.92 -15.38
C SER A 60 8.33 -11.71 -14.75
N LYS A 61 7.41 -11.13 -15.52
CA LYS A 61 5.97 -11.09 -15.16
C LYS A 61 5.46 -12.47 -14.77
N THR A 62 5.84 -13.50 -15.52
CA THR A 62 5.36 -14.87 -15.31
C THR A 62 5.84 -15.44 -13.98
N ASP A 63 7.05 -15.09 -13.53
CA ASP A 63 7.56 -15.52 -12.23
C ASP A 63 6.81 -14.84 -11.08
N ILE A 64 6.48 -13.56 -11.25
CA ILE A 64 5.67 -12.83 -10.27
C ILE A 64 4.27 -13.45 -10.19
N ILE A 65 3.61 -13.72 -11.32
CA ILE A 65 2.29 -14.39 -11.31
C ILE A 65 2.35 -15.76 -10.61
N LYS A 66 3.37 -16.59 -10.90
CA LYS A 66 3.56 -17.88 -10.23
C LYS A 66 3.73 -17.74 -8.71
N LEU A 67 4.40 -16.69 -8.25
CA LEU A 67 4.50 -16.39 -6.82
C LEU A 67 3.13 -16.06 -6.23
N LEU A 68 2.35 -15.24 -6.93
CA LEU A 68 1.03 -14.78 -6.48
C LEU A 68 -0.03 -15.90 -6.51
N GLU A 69 0.06 -16.84 -7.44
CA GLU A 69 -0.79 -18.05 -7.48
C GLU A 69 -0.63 -18.93 -6.23
N GLN A 70 0.53 -18.84 -5.55
CA GLN A 70 0.82 -19.64 -4.38
C GLN A 70 0.41 -18.97 -3.06
N THR A 71 -0.06 -17.72 -3.06
CA THR A 71 -0.52 -17.06 -1.83
C THR A 71 -2.04 -17.27 -1.67
N PRO A 72 -2.53 -17.62 -0.46
CA PRO A 72 -3.95 -17.88 -0.25
C PRO A 72 -4.82 -16.61 -0.32
N ILE A 73 -4.20 -15.43 -0.24
CA ILE A 73 -4.90 -14.15 -0.09
C ILE A 73 -5.22 -13.50 -1.44
N ILE A 74 -4.69 -14.02 -2.54
CA ILE A 74 -4.97 -13.54 -3.90
C ILE A 74 -5.74 -14.63 -4.62
N PHE A 75 -7.02 -14.37 -4.87
CA PHE A 75 -7.87 -15.34 -5.55
C PHE A 75 -7.60 -15.36 -7.06
N ASN A 76 -7.78 -16.53 -7.67
CA ASN A 76 -7.40 -16.78 -9.07
C ASN A 76 -8.11 -15.83 -10.05
N GLU A 77 -9.35 -15.44 -9.78
CA GLU A 77 -10.11 -14.48 -10.59
C GLU A 77 -9.53 -13.07 -10.58
N ARG A 78 -8.71 -12.72 -9.57
CA ARG A 78 -8.01 -11.42 -9.50
C ARG A 78 -6.73 -11.41 -10.34
N LEU A 79 -6.15 -12.59 -10.62
CA LEU A 79 -4.89 -12.71 -11.36
C LEU A 79 -4.97 -12.11 -12.77
N ILE A 80 -6.14 -12.12 -13.42
CA ILE A 80 -6.28 -11.47 -14.74
C ILE A 80 -6.13 -9.94 -14.68
N ILE A 81 -6.54 -9.31 -13.57
CA ILE A 81 -6.37 -7.87 -13.35
C ILE A 81 -4.90 -7.59 -13.02
N ILE A 82 -4.30 -8.43 -12.18
CA ILE A 82 -2.90 -8.31 -11.79
C ILE A 82 -1.97 -8.54 -13.00
N ASP A 83 -2.26 -9.49 -13.88
CA ASP A 83 -1.48 -9.73 -15.10
C ASP A 83 -1.47 -8.50 -16.02
N ARG A 84 -2.61 -7.84 -16.18
CA ARG A 84 -2.70 -6.57 -16.92
C ARG A 84 -1.91 -5.46 -16.25
N ALA A 85 -2.00 -5.36 -14.92
CA ALA A 85 -1.22 -4.39 -14.15
C ALA A 85 0.28 -4.63 -14.36
N LEU A 86 0.75 -5.87 -14.21
CA LEU A 86 2.16 -6.22 -14.39
C LEU A 86 2.61 -5.98 -15.83
N THR A 87 1.79 -6.28 -16.83
CA THR A 87 2.10 -5.96 -18.23
C THR A 87 2.38 -4.47 -18.39
N ALA A 88 1.50 -3.61 -17.86
CA ALA A 88 1.70 -2.17 -17.84
C ALA A 88 2.99 -1.75 -17.10
N TYR A 89 3.31 -2.38 -15.97
CA TYR A 89 4.57 -2.12 -15.25
C TYR A 89 5.81 -2.40 -16.13
N PHE A 90 5.86 -3.57 -16.77
CA PHE A 90 7.00 -3.96 -17.62
C PHE A 90 7.09 -3.12 -18.91
N GLU A 91 5.98 -2.56 -19.38
CA GLU A 91 5.91 -1.62 -20.50
C GLU A 91 6.17 -0.16 -20.10
N ASN A 92 6.41 0.11 -18.81
CA ASN A 92 6.57 1.44 -18.20
C ASN A 92 5.30 2.32 -18.26
N ASP A 93 4.12 1.73 -18.44
CA ASP A 93 2.83 2.40 -18.25
C ASP A 93 2.44 2.38 -16.77
N PHE A 94 3.05 3.31 -16.01
CA PHE A 94 2.80 3.43 -14.57
C PHE A 94 1.40 3.93 -14.26
N PHE A 95 0.74 4.64 -15.18
CA PHE A 95 -0.63 5.07 -14.99
C PHE A 95 -1.55 3.87 -14.86
N VAL A 96 -1.49 2.96 -15.84
CA VAL A 96 -2.32 1.76 -15.83
C VAL A 96 -1.93 0.85 -14.68
N PHE A 97 -0.63 0.64 -14.43
CA PHE A 97 -0.18 -0.21 -13.33
C PHE A 97 -0.70 0.26 -11.97
N ILE A 98 -0.51 1.55 -11.63
CA ILE A 98 -0.87 2.09 -10.32
C ILE A 98 -2.38 2.02 -10.09
N HIS A 99 -3.20 2.40 -11.08
CA HIS A 99 -4.65 2.36 -10.96
C HIS A 99 -5.20 0.94 -10.81
N LEU A 100 -4.58 -0.05 -11.47
CA LEU A 100 -5.01 -1.44 -11.38
C LEU A 100 -4.54 -2.12 -10.09
N VAL A 101 -3.29 -1.90 -9.66
CA VAL A 101 -2.68 -2.68 -8.58
C VAL A 101 -3.19 -2.28 -7.19
N ILE A 102 -3.48 -1.00 -6.95
CA ILE A 102 -3.91 -0.50 -5.63
C ILE A 102 -5.17 -1.22 -5.12
N PRO A 103 -6.26 -1.34 -5.90
CA PRO A 103 -7.44 -2.09 -5.48
C PRO A 103 -7.16 -3.58 -5.23
N GLN A 104 -6.25 -4.19 -6.00
CA GLN A 104 -5.91 -5.61 -5.80
C GLN A 104 -5.16 -5.82 -4.48
N ILE A 105 -4.28 -4.88 -4.10
CA ILE A 105 -3.59 -4.91 -2.81
C ILE A 105 -4.59 -4.72 -1.66
N GLU A 106 -5.53 -3.78 -1.76
CA GLU A 106 -6.57 -3.57 -0.75
C GLU A 106 -7.42 -4.83 -0.55
N GLU A 107 -7.87 -5.46 -1.65
CA GLU A 107 -8.63 -6.71 -1.59
C GLU A 107 -7.81 -7.85 -0.99
N SER A 108 -6.53 -7.98 -1.37
CA SER A 108 -5.64 -9.03 -0.85
C SER A 108 -5.48 -8.94 0.66
N ILE A 109 -5.37 -7.73 1.21
CA ILE A 109 -5.28 -7.50 2.66
C ILE A 109 -6.64 -7.75 3.33
N ARG A 110 -7.76 -7.43 2.67
CA ARG A 110 -9.09 -7.77 3.15
C ARG A 110 -9.28 -9.28 3.27
N ASN A 111 -8.79 -10.04 2.29
CA ASN A 111 -8.84 -11.51 2.29
C ASN A 111 -8.08 -12.12 3.48
N ILE A 112 -7.00 -11.48 3.98
CA ILE A 112 -6.31 -11.93 5.21
C ILE A 112 -7.30 -11.99 6.38
N ILE A 113 -8.15 -10.98 6.54
CA ILE A 113 -9.13 -10.92 7.63
C ILE A 113 -10.16 -12.03 7.47
N GLU A 114 -10.74 -12.17 6.29
CA GLU A 114 -11.81 -13.15 6.04
C GLU A 114 -11.29 -14.58 6.21
N LEU A 115 -10.11 -14.90 5.66
CA LEU A 115 -9.49 -16.22 5.78
C LEU A 115 -9.10 -16.57 7.22
N SER A 116 -8.94 -15.56 8.07
CA SER A 116 -8.65 -15.73 9.49
C SER A 116 -9.89 -15.69 10.39
N GLY A 117 -11.09 -15.73 9.79
CA GLY A 117 -12.36 -15.74 10.50
C GLY A 117 -12.81 -14.37 11.04
N GLY A 118 -12.14 -13.30 10.63
CA GLY A 118 -12.52 -11.93 10.98
C GLY A 118 -13.63 -11.39 10.08
N ASN A 119 -14.17 -10.23 10.45
CA ASN A 119 -15.24 -9.57 9.70
C ASN A 119 -14.75 -8.28 9.05
N VAL A 120 -14.93 -8.17 7.74
CA VAL A 120 -14.57 -6.99 6.94
C VAL A 120 -15.73 -6.01 6.76
N LEU A 121 -16.90 -6.36 7.31
CA LEU A 121 -18.10 -5.54 7.33
C LEU A 121 -18.29 -4.87 8.69
N LYS A 122 -18.92 -3.70 8.67
CA LYS A 122 -19.39 -2.97 9.85
C LYS A 122 -20.84 -2.54 9.66
N ALA A 123 -21.57 -2.44 10.76
CA ALA A 123 -22.96 -2.01 10.73
C ALA A 123 -23.09 -0.57 10.18
N SER A 124 -24.08 -0.34 9.32
CA SER A 124 -24.43 0.99 8.84
C SER A 124 -25.42 1.68 9.77
N ARG A 125 -25.38 3.02 9.80
CA ARG A 125 -26.33 3.85 10.55
C ARG A 125 -27.77 3.70 10.07
N ASN A 126 -27.98 3.33 8.80
CA ASN A 126 -29.29 3.21 8.19
C ASN A 126 -29.82 1.75 8.17
N GLY A 127 -29.20 0.86 8.95
CA GLY A 127 -29.39 -0.58 8.83
C GLY A 127 -28.55 -1.21 7.71
N GLY A 128 -28.27 -2.51 7.82
CA GLY A 128 -27.40 -3.23 6.89
C GLY A 128 -25.91 -3.08 7.21
N PHE A 129 -25.06 -3.44 6.26
CA PHE A 129 -23.61 -3.53 6.44
C PHE A 129 -22.86 -2.78 5.32
N HIS A 130 -21.73 -2.16 5.70
CA HIS A 130 -20.76 -1.61 4.76
C HIS A 130 -19.40 -2.25 4.97
N LEU A 131 -18.58 -2.27 3.94
CA LEU A 131 -17.17 -2.64 4.09
C LEU A 131 -16.48 -1.65 5.04
N LYS A 132 -15.65 -2.20 5.93
CA LYS A 132 -14.62 -1.43 6.64
C LYS A 132 -13.73 -0.74 5.61
N THR A 133 -13.39 0.52 5.87
CA THR A 133 -12.45 1.28 5.05
C THR A 133 -11.08 0.61 5.09
N PHE A 134 -10.23 0.90 4.10
CA PHE A 134 -8.90 0.31 4.08
C PHE A 134 -8.06 0.69 5.31
N ASP A 135 -8.23 1.92 5.82
CA ASP A 135 -7.55 2.36 7.04
C ASP A 135 -8.03 1.57 8.27
N GLU A 136 -9.34 1.29 8.37
CA GLU A 136 -9.88 0.44 9.44
C GLU A 136 -9.34 -0.99 9.36
N ILE A 137 -9.18 -1.53 8.15
CA ILE A 137 -8.61 -2.86 7.92
C ILE A 137 -7.15 -2.92 8.38
N LEU A 138 -6.32 -1.94 8.00
CA LEU A 138 -4.89 -1.90 8.36
C LEU A 138 -4.64 -1.67 9.86
N ARG A 139 -5.64 -1.16 10.59
CA ARG A 139 -5.59 -0.98 12.05
C ARG A 139 -6.16 -2.16 12.83
N ASP A 140 -6.79 -3.12 12.16
CA ASP A 140 -7.41 -4.28 12.79
C ASP A 140 -6.34 -5.13 13.49
N ASP A 141 -6.59 -5.53 14.74
CA ASP A 141 -5.62 -6.29 15.54
C ASP A 141 -5.27 -7.62 14.89
N LEU A 142 -6.20 -8.22 14.13
CA LEU A 142 -5.94 -9.43 13.39
C LEU A 142 -4.89 -9.21 12.29
N ILE A 143 -4.97 -8.08 11.57
CA ILE A 143 -3.96 -7.72 10.57
C ILE A 143 -2.59 -7.53 11.23
N LYS A 144 -2.53 -6.81 12.36
CA LYS A 144 -1.28 -6.62 13.11
C LYS A 144 -0.69 -7.94 13.61
N ASN A 145 -1.53 -8.88 14.04
CA ASN A 145 -1.06 -10.19 14.50
C ASN A 145 -0.50 -11.05 13.37
N ILE A 146 -1.02 -10.92 12.14
CA ILE A 146 -0.61 -11.74 10.99
C ILE A 146 0.57 -11.12 10.24
N LEU A 147 0.48 -9.82 9.93
CA LEU A 147 1.52 -9.12 9.18
C LEU A 147 2.65 -8.62 10.07
N GLY A 148 2.40 -8.47 11.37
CA GLY A 148 3.26 -7.71 12.28
C GLY A 148 2.97 -6.21 12.22
N GLU A 149 3.44 -5.51 13.26
CA GLU A 149 3.27 -4.06 13.39
C GLU A 149 4.00 -3.31 12.26
N ASP A 150 5.24 -3.69 11.96
CA ASP A 150 6.06 -3.06 10.92
C ASP A 150 5.38 -3.05 9.54
N PHE A 151 4.84 -4.18 9.08
CA PHE A 151 4.16 -4.25 7.78
C PHE A 151 2.81 -3.53 7.80
N SER A 152 2.08 -3.61 8.92
CA SER A 152 0.81 -2.92 9.07
C SER A 152 1.00 -1.40 8.98
N ASP A 153 2.00 -0.87 9.67
CA ASP A 153 2.36 0.55 9.60
C ASP A 153 2.94 0.95 8.24
N TYR A 154 3.81 0.13 7.65
CA TYR A 154 4.31 0.36 6.29
C TYR A 154 3.15 0.51 5.30
N PHE A 155 2.17 -0.40 5.31
CA PHE A 155 1.03 -0.33 4.41
C PHE A 155 0.11 0.85 4.74
N ARG A 156 -0.11 1.16 6.02
CA ARG A 156 -0.88 2.35 6.44
C ARG A 156 -0.24 3.63 5.91
N ILE A 157 1.05 3.80 6.08
CA ILE A 157 1.81 4.97 5.60
C ILE A 157 1.79 5.05 4.07
N LEU A 158 1.89 3.91 3.39
CA LEU A 158 1.88 3.84 1.93
C LEU A 158 0.50 4.17 1.34
N PHE A 159 -0.57 3.64 1.93
CA PHE A 159 -1.89 3.66 1.29
C PHE A 159 -2.90 4.65 1.88
N THR A 160 -2.96 4.82 3.20
CA THR A 160 -4.12 5.46 3.87
C THR A 160 -3.79 6.64 4.78
N ASP A 161 -2.57 6.72 5.32
CA ASP A 161 -2.20 7.81 6.24
C ASP A 161 -1.89 9.08 5.46
N GLN A 162 -2.67 10.14 5.69
CA GLN A 162 -2.53 11.45 5.04
C GLN A 162 -1.20 12.15 5.35
N ARG A 163 -0.48 11.72 6.40
CA ARG A 163 0.86 12.20 6.72
C ARG A 163 1.96 11.45 5.95
N GLY A 164 1.61 10.32 5.36
CA GLY A 164 2.45 9.47 4.52
C GLY A 164 2.21 9.71 3.02
N TRP A 165 2.31 8.64 2.23
CA TRP A 165 2.12 8.71 0.78
C TRP A 165 0.64 8.70 0.40
N ASN A 166 -0.21 8.06 1.22
CA ASN A 166 -1.66 8.10 1.08
C ASN A 166 -2.16 7.66 -0.32
N LEU A 167 -1.44 6.74 -0.98
CA LEU A 167 -1.61 6.46 -2.41
C LEU A 167 -3.03 6.04 -2.78
N ARG A 168 -3.65 5.19 -1.95
CA ARG A 168 -4.99 4.67 -2.23
C ARG A 168 -6.00 5.80 -2.25
N ASN A 169 -5.97 6.69 -1.26
CA ASN A 169 -6.90 7.81 -1.23
C ASN A 169 -6.60 8.81 -2.34
N SER A 170 -5.33 9.15 -2.57
CA SER A 170 -4.93 10.09 -3.62
C SER A 170 -5.38 9.63 -5.00
N VAL A 171 -5.14 8.36 -5.36
CA VAL A 171 -5.50 7.81 -6.67
C VAL A 171 -7.02 7.61 -6.79
N CYS A 172 -7.65 6.91 -5.85
CA CYS A 172 -9.06 6.51 -5.99
C CYS A 172 -10.05 7.67 -5.77
N HIS A 173 -9.65 8.77 -5.14
CA HIS A 173 -10.46 9.98 -5.04
C HIS A 173 -10.10 11.04 -6.10
N GLY A 174 -9.20 10.72 -7.04
CA GLY A 174 -8.80 11.65 -8.11
C GLY A 174 -8.08 12.90 -7.59
N MET A 175 -7.40 12.78 -6.45
CA MET A 175 -6.60 13.86 -5.84
C MET A 175 -5.12 13.78 -6.25
N ALA A 176 -4.68 12.68 -6.87
CA ALA A 176 -3.31 12.45 -7.26
C ALA A 176 -2.87 13.38 -8.41
N ASN A 177 -1.74 14.06 -8.24
CA ASN A 177 -1.03 14.72 -9.33
C ASN A 177 -0.46 13.66 -10.31
N VAL A 178 -0.37 14.04 -11.59
CA VAL A 178 0.32 13.28 -12.64
C VAL A 178 1.72 12.79 -12.22
N GLU A 179 2.44 13.57 -11.40
CA GLU A 179 3.77 13.27 -10.87
C GLU A 179 3.81 12.00 -10.00
N ILE A 180 2.70 11.58 -9.38
CA ILE A 180 2.63 10.35 -8.60
C ILE A 180 2.78 9.12 -9.50
N PHE A 181 2.38 9.22 -10.76
CA PHE A 181 2.41 8.11 -11.72
C PHE A 181 3.79 7.95 -12.35
N ASN A 182 4.77 7.63 -11.51
CA ASN A 182 6.17 7.50 -11.87
C ASN A 182 6.72 6.12 -11.46
N GLN A 183 7.95 5.84 -11.90
CA GLN A 183 8.65 4.60 -11.62
C GLN A 183 8.84 4.33 -10.13
N GLN A 184 9.18 5.34 -9.31
CA GLN A 184 9.40 5.16 -7.87
C GLN A 184 8.12 4.67 -7.17
N THR A 185 6.98 5.26 -7.52
CA THR A 185 5.68 4.82 -6.99
C THR A 185 5.36 3.41 -7.45
N ALA A 186 5.58 3.13 -8.73
CA ALA A 186 5.36 1.81 -9.31
C ALA A 186 6.23 0.73 -8.64
N ASP A 187 7.53 0.98 -8.47
CA ASP A 187 8.48 0.08 -7.81
C ASP A 187 8.04 -0.23 -6.38
N ARG A 188 7.57 0.79 -5.65
CA ARG A 188 7.10 0.63 -4.26
C ARG A 188 5.82 -0.22 -4.18
N LEU A 189 4.90 -0.03 -5.12
CA LEU A 189 3.69 -0.85 -5.21
C LEU A 189 3.98 -2.28 -5.67
N LEU A 190 4.92 -2.46 -6.59
CA LEU A 190 5.39 -3.79 -6.98
C LEU A 190 6.01 -4.51 -5.78
N HIS A 191 6.86 -3.82 -5.01
CA HIS A 191 7.42 -4.35 -3.78
C HIS A 191 6.33 -4.76 -2.78
N ALA A 192 5.32 -3.91 -2.57
CA ALA A 192 4.17 -4.24 -1.72
C ALA A 192 3.44 -5.52 -2.19
N LEU A 193 3.20 -5.65 -3.49
CA LEU A 193 2.58 -6.84 -4.08
C LEU A 193 3.44 -8.10 -3.89
N LEU A 194 4.77 -7.99 -4.07
CA LEU A 194 5.70 -9.10 -3.84
C LEU A 194 5.70 -9.54 -2.38
N CYS A 195 5.69 -8.61 -1.42
CA CYS A 195 5.56 -8.93 0.00
C CYS A 195 4.28 -9.75 0.30
N LEU A 196 3.15 -9.35 -0.30
CA LEU A 196 1.88 -10.09 -0.17
C LEU A 196 1.93 -11.49 -0.82
N GLY A 197 2.67 -11.64 -1.92
CA GLY A 197 2.90 -12.93 -2.58
C GLY A 197 3.68 -13.94 -1.72
N LEU A 198 4.43 -13.46 -0.73
CA LEU A 198 5.19 -14.30 0.20
C LEU A 198 4.34 -14.85 1.35
N ILE A 199 3.11 -14.37 1.53
CA ILE A 199 2.20 -14.89 2.55
C ILE A 199 1.80 -16.32 2.18
N LYS A 200 1.88 -17.23 3.16
CA LYS A 200 1.51 -18.64 3.01
C LYS A 200 0.67 -19.05 4.20
N ASN A 201 -0.16 -20.08 4.01
CA ASN A 201 -0.78 -20.75 5.14
C ASN A 201 0.32 -21.28 6.09
N LYS A 202 0.07 -21.20 7.39
CA LYS A 202 0.93 -21.86 8.37
C LYS A 202 0.93 -23.35 8.01
N LYS A 203 2.11 -23.90 7.68
CA LYS A 203 2.24 -25.35 7.49
C LYS A 203 1.82 -26.01 8.81
N GLU A 204 0.82 -26.87 8.73
CA GLU A 204 0.46 -27.79 9.83
C GLU A 204 1.64 -28.72 10.14
#